data_AF-A0A6B9G2L7-F1
#
_entry.id   AF-A0A6B9G2L7-F1
#
_cell.length_a   1.000
_cell.length_b   1.000
_cell.length_c   1.000
_cell.angle_alpha   90.00
_cell.angle_beta   90.00
_cell.angle_gamma   90.00
#
_symmetry.space_group_name_H-M   'P 1'
#
loop_
_entity.id
_entity.type
_entity.pdbx_description
1 polymer ?
#
loop_
_entity_poly.entity_id
_entity_poly.type
_entity_poly.pdbx_seq_one_letter_code
_entity_poly.pdbx_strand_id
1 'polypeptide(L)'
;MRTRSLKERFYHAACFEVLAILTVAPLAAWAMEKPLFQMGSLAIMLSTVAMLWNMIYNTGFDRLCPPGKVHRGPLLRILHALGFEGGFIVIGLPIAAWMLSISLLEAFMLEVAFFLFFLPYTVAYNWLWDKLRQRWLTRKSCQA
;
A
#
# COMPACT_ATOMS: atom_id res chain seq x y z
N MET A 1 -23.89 3.82 13.92
CA MET A 1 -22.65 3.77 13.10
C MET A 1 -23.08 3.88 11.64
N ARG A 2 -22.98 5.08 11.03
CA ARG A 2 -23.52 5.34 9.69
C ARG A 2 -22.61 4.69 8.65
N THR A 3 -23.06 3.58 8.08
CA THR A 3 -22.36 2.81 7.05
C THR A 3 -22.03 3.72 5.85
N ARG A 4 -20.74 3.78 5.47
CA ARG A 4 -20.28 4.53 4.30
C ARG A 4 -21.00 4.02 3.06
N SER A 5 -21.56 4.91 2.26
CA SER A 5 -22.21 4.55 1.01
C SER A 5 -21.19 3.92 0.06
N LEU A 6 -21.55 2.80 -0.59
CA LEU A 6 -20.68 2.11 -1.56
C LEU A 6 -20.18 3.04 -2.67
N LYS A 7 -20.98 4.07 -3.02
CA LYS A 7 -20.61 5.11 -3.98
C LYS A 7 -19.44 5.97 -3.50
N GLU A 8 -19.40 6.35 -2.22
CA GLU A 8 -18.27 7.13 -1.67
C GLU A 8 -16.98 6.30 -1.61
N ARG A 9 -17.07 5.00 -1.33
CA ARG A 9 -15.90 4.11 -1.36
C ARG A 9 -15.33 3.96 -2.76
N PHE A 10 -16.20 3.85 -3.77
CA PHE A 10 -15.78 3.75 -5.16
C PHE A 10 -15.12 5.04 -5.65
N TYR A 11 -15.72 6.21 -5.39
CA TYR A 11 -15.10 7.50 -5.76
C TYR A 11 -13.78 7.76 -5.03
N HIS A 12 -13.69 7.36 -3.76
CA HIS A 12 -12.46 7.51 -2.98
C HIS A 12 -11.35 6.58 -3.51
N ALA A 13 -11.67 5.31 -3.77
CA ALA A 13 -10.72 4.35 -4.33
C ALA A 13 -10.27 4.78 -5.73
N ALA A 14 -11.20 5.11 -6.63
CA ALA A 14 -10.88 5.51 -7.99
C ALA A 14 -10.06 6.80 -8.04
N CYS A 15 -10.38 7.79 -7.21
CA CYS A 15 -9.64 9.06 -7.17
C CYS A 15 -8.25 8.89 -6.54
N PHE A 16 -8.12 8.03 -5.52
CA PHE A 16 -6.83 7.66 -4.94
C PHE A 16 -5.94 6.96 -5.96
N GLU A 17 -6.50 6.00 -6.70
CA GLU A 17 -5.80 5.20 -7.71
C GLU A 17 -5.36 6.06 -8.89
N VAL A 18 -6.23 6.97 -9.37
CA VAL A 18 -5.90 7.91 -10.46
C VAL A 18 -4.81 8.91 -10.05
N LEU A 19 -4.90 9.49 -8.85
CA LEU A 19 -3.86 10.40 -8.35
C LEU A 19 -2.56 9.66 -8.02
N ALA A 20 -2.64 8.42 -7.54
CA ALA A 20 -1.46 7.59 -7.33
C ALA A 20 -0.78 7.33 -8.66
N ILE A 21 -1.50 6.89 -9.69
CA ILE A 21 -0.94 6.68 -11.04
C ILE A 21 -0.37 7.98 -11.62
N LEU A 22 -1.06 9.11 -11.47
CA LEU A 22 -0.60 10.42 -11.98
C LEU A 22 0.65 10.96 -11.28
N THR A 23 0.91 10.59 -10.03
CA THR A 23 2.05 11.10 -9.26
C THR A 23 3.21 10.11 -9.24
N VAL A 24 2.91 8.84 -9.01
CA VAL A 24 3.86 7.74 -8.90
C VAL A 24 4.46 7.43 -10.26
N ALA A 25 3.65 7.37 -11.30
CA ALA A 25 4.14 6.91 -12.59
C ALA A 25 5.19 7.87 -13.17
N PRO A 26 4.97 9.21 -13.23
CA PRO A 26 5.99 10.14 -13.74
C PRO A 26 7.24 10.18 -12.86
N LEU A 27 7.07 10.10 -11.53
CA LEU A 27 8.18 10.18 -10.58
C LEU A 27 9.04 8.91 -10.61
N ALA A 28 8.42 7.73 -10.74
CA ALA A 28 9.13 6.47 -10.93
C ALA A 28 9.78 6.37 -12.33
N ALA A 29 9.11 6.85 -13.37
CA ALA A 29 9.68 6.92 -14.72
C ALA A 29 10.88 7.88 -14.78
N TRP A 30 10.82 9.01 -14.07
CA TRP A 30 11.92 9.96 -13.97
C TRP A 30 13.09 9.41 -13.13
N ALA A 31 12.81 8.75 -12.01
CA ALA A 31 13.84 8.21 -11.12
C ALA A 31 14.62 7.03 -11.70
N MET A 32 14.02 6.25 -12.62
CA MET A 32 14.62 5.03 -13.16
C MET A 32 14.87 5.08 -14.67
N GLU A 33 14.50 6.18 -15.35
CA GLU A 33 14.55 6.31 -16.81
C GLU A 33 13.83 5.17 -17.58
N LYS A 34 12.86 4.52 -16.93
CA LYS A 34 12.10 3.39 -17.48
C LYS A 34 10.71 3.83 -17.95
N PRO A 35 10.15 3.18 -18.98
CA PRO A 35 8.82 3.52 -19.48
C PRO A 35 7.73 3.39 -18.41
N LEU A 36 6.83 4.37 -18.42
CA LEU A 36 5.69 4.50 -17.50
C LEU A 36 4.88 3.19 -17.34
N PHE A 37 4.72 2.48 -18.45
CA PHE A 37 4.00 1.22 -18.52
C PHE A 37 4.69 0.10 -17.70
N GLN A 38 6.03 0.02 -17.73
CA GLN A 38 6.77 -0.97 -16.94
C GLN A 38 6.61 -0.70 -15.45
N MET A 39 6.69 0.57 -15.03
CA MET A 39 6.50 0.95 -13.63
C MET A 39 5.08 0.67 -13.12
N GLY A 40 4.06 0.99 -13.91
CA GLY A 40 2.67 0.66 -13.57
C GLY A 40 2.46 -0.85 -13.46
N SER A 41 2.99 -1.63 -14.42
CA SER A 41 2.89 -3.09 -14.40
C SER A 41 3.61 -3.71 -13.19
N LEU A 42 4.78 -3.19 -12.81
CA LEU A 42 5.51 -3.63 -11.62
C LEU A 42 4.72 -3.36 -10.35
N ALA A 43 4.15 -2.15 -10.21
CA ALA A 43 3.34 -1.80 -9.04
C ALA A 43 2.11 -2.72 -8.90
N ILE A 44 1.42 -3.01 -10.00
CA ILE A 44 0.28 -3.95 -10.00
C ILE A 44 0.74 -5.38 -9.64
N MET A 45 1.86 -5.83 -10.20
CA MET A 45 2.40 -7.17 -9.90
C MET A 45 2.83 -7.28 -8.43
N LEU A 46 3.63 -6.33 -7.92
CA LEU A 46 4.09 -6.32 -6.53
C LEU A 46 2.93 -6.20 -5.54
N SER A 47 1.92 -5.37 -5.81
CA SER A 47 0.73 -5.27 -4.95
C SER A 47 -0.09 -6.57 -4.92
N THR A 48 -0.20 -7.25 -6.07
CA THR A 48 -0.86 -8.56 -6.15
C THR A 48 -0.09 -9.62 -5.37
N VAL A 49 1.24 -9.66 -5.55
CA VAL A 49 2.13 -10.57 -4.81
C VAL A 49 2.09 -10.26 -3.31
N ALA A 50 2.08 -9.00 -2.91
CA ALA A 50 1.96 -8.57 -1.52
C ALA A 50 0.64 -9.05 -0.90
N MET A 51 -0.49 -8.91 -1.61
CA MET A 51 -1.78 -9.42 -1.15
C MET A 51 -1.78 -10.94 -0.97
N LEU A 52 -1.23 -11.68 -1.94
CA LEU A 52 -1.13 -13.13 -1.87
C LEU A 52 -0.21 -13.57 -0.72
N TRP A 53 0.95 -12.94 -0.59
CA TRP A 53 1.90 -13.20 0.49
C TRP A 53 1.31 -12.90 1.85
N ASN A 54 0.61 -11.77 2.01
CA ASN A 54 -0.12 -11.43 3.23
C ASN A 54 -1.15 -12.50 3.60
N MET A 55 -1.87 -13.06 2.63
CA MET A 55 -2.82 -14.13 2.90
C MET A 55 -2.12 -15.44 3.30
N ILE A 56 -1.05 -15.83 2.60
CA ILE A 56 -0.26 -17.03 2.91
C ILE A 56 0.38 -16.91 4.29
N TYR A 57 1.06 -15.79 4.57
CA TYR A 57 1.75 -15.54 5.82
C TYR A 57 0.77 -15.49 6.99
N ASN A 58 -0.33 -14.74 6.88
CA ASN A 58 -1.35 -14.70 7.92
C ASN A 58 -1.97 -16.08 8.17
N THR A 59 -2.26 -16.85 7.12
CA THR A 59 -2.81 -18.21 7.27
C THR A 59 -1.81 -19.16 7.94
N GLY A 60 -0.53 -19.09 7.57
CA GLY A 60 0.54 -19.86 8.20
C GLY A 60 0.74 -19.48 9.67
N PHE A 61 0.74 -18.18 9.96
CA PHE A 61 0.89 -17.66 11.30
C PHE A 61 -0.32 -18.01 12.19
N ASP A 62 -1.54 -17.93 11.67
CA ASP A 62 -2.75 -18.32 12.41
C ASP A 62 -2.79 -19.83 12.71
N ARG A 63 -2.20 -20.67 11.84
CA ARG A 63 -2.01 -22.11 12.13
C ARG A 63 -0.98 -22.36 13.22
N LEU A 64 0.12 -21.60 13.23
CA LEU A 64 1.18 -21.73 14.24
C LEU A 64 0.79 -21.11 15.59
N CYS A 65 0.03 -20.03 15.58
CA CYS A 65 -0.42 -19.28 16.75
C CYS A 65 -1.95 -19.09 16.74
N PRO A 66 -2.73 -20.16 16.98
CA PRO A 66 -4.18 -20.10 16.95
C PRO A 66 -4.71 -19.04 17.93
N PRO A 67 -5.70 -18.21 17.51
CA PRO A 67 -6.32 -17.21 18.36
C PRO A 67 -6.98 -17.90 19.56
N GLY A 68 -6.31 -17.86 20.72
CA GLY A 68 -6.78 -18.48 21.97
C GLY A 68 -5.72 -19.21 22.79
N LYS A 69 -4.59 -19.63 22.20
CA LYS A 69 -3.55 -20.39 22.95
C LYS A 69 -2.28 -19.60 23.28
N VAL A 70 -2.02 -18.46 22.64
CA VAL A 70 -0.77 -17.72 22.75
C VAL A 70 -1.04 -16.29 23.23
N HIS A 71 -0.39 -15.86 24.31
CA HIS A 71 -0.38 -14.46 24.74
C HIS A 71 0.28 -13.63 23.63
N ARG A 72 -0.51 -12.86 22.88
CA ARG A 72 -0.03 -11.99 21.79
C ARG A 72 0.67 -10.76 22.38
N GLY A 73 1.84 -10.97 22.98
CA GLY A 73 2.70 -9.92 23.51
C GLY A 73 3.25 -9.01 22.39
N PRO A 74 3.72 -7.80 22.72
CA PRO A 74 4.28 -6.87 21.74
C PRO A 74 5.47 -7.48 20.97
N LEU A 75 6.25 -8.35 21.61
CA LEU A 75 7.38 -9.05 21.01
C LEU A 75 6.97 -9.99 19.86
N LEU A 76 5.83 -10.69 20.01
CA LEU A 76 5.30 -11.56 18.96
C LEU A 76 4.81 -10.76 17.76
N ARG A 77 4.25 -9.56 17.98
CA ARG A 77 3.84 -8.66 16.90
C ARG A 77 5.03 -8.11 16.13
N ILE A 78 6.11 -7.76 16.83
CA ILE A 78 7.35 -7.31 16.18
C ILE A 78 7.95 -8.47 15.37
N LEU A 79 8.05 -9.67 15.94
CA LEU A 79 8.59 -10.83 15.22
C LEU A 79 7.74 -11.19 13.99
N HIS A 80 6.41 -11.14 14.12
CA HIS A 80 5.49 -11.32 12.99
C HIS A 80 5.72 -10.26 11.93
N ALA A 81 5.75 -8.97 12.30
CA ALA A 81 5.94 -7.88 11.35
C ALA A 81 7.30 -8.00 10.63
N LEU A 82 8.37 -8.29 11.36
CA LEU A 82 9.70 -8.50 10.79
C LEU A 82 9.75 -9.73 9.86
N GLY A 83 9.08 -10.82 10.21
CA GLY A 83 9.01 -12.01 9.36
C GLY A 83 8.16 -11.80 8.11
N PHE A 84 7.07 -11.05 8.24
CA PHE A 84 6.22 -10.66 7.12
C PHE A 84 6.97 -9.77 6.13
N GLU A 85 7.55 -8.67 6.65
CA GLU A 85 8.29 -7.69 5.84
C GLU A 85 9.53 -8.34 5.23
N GLY A 86 10.30 -9.09 6.03
CA GLY A 86 11.49 -9.79 5.55
C GLY A 86 11.18 -10.83 4.48
N GLY A 87 10.12 -11.63 4.65
CA GLY A 87 9.67 -12.59 3.65
C GLY A 87 9.18 -11.91 2.37
N PHE A 88 8.50 -10.76 2.51
CA PHE A 88 8.06 -9.97 1.37
C PHE A 88 9.27 -9.41 0.60
N ILE A 89 10.27 -8.84 1.27
CA ILE A 89 11.50 -8.32 0.65
C ILE A 89 12.22 -9.42 -0.15
N VAL A 90 12.30 -10.65 0.37
CA VAL A 90 12.95 -11.79 -0.32
C VAL A 90 12.23 -12.18 -1.61
N ILE A 91 10.93 -11.93 -1.72
CA ILE A 91 10.12 -12.27 -2.92
C ILE A 91 9.94 -11.05 -3.84
N GLY A 92 9.66 -9.89 -3.27
CA GLY A 92 9.40 -8.63 -3.96
C GLY A 92 10.64 -8.08 -4.64
N LEU A 93 11.79 -8.06 -3.96
CA LEU A 93 13.01 -7.51 -4.54
C LEU A 93 13.49 -8.25 -5.79
N PRO A 94 13.54 -9.60 -5.84
CA PRO A 94 13.94 -10.30 -7.07
C PRO A 94 12.97 -10.05 -8.24
N ILE A 95 11.66 -9.95 -7.97
CA ILE A 95 10.66 -9.65 -9.00
C ILE A 95 10.90 -8.26 -9.57
N ALA A 96 11.11 -7.26 -8.70
CA ALA A 96 11.41 -5.88 -9.11
C ALA A 96 12.72 -5.77 -9.87
N ALA A 97 13.78 -6.40 -9.36
CA ALA A 97 15.09 -6.45 -10.00
C ALA A 97 15.02 -7.09 -11.40
N TRP A 98 14.28 -8.19 -11.53
CA TRP A 98 14.11 -8.89 -12.81
C TRP A 98 13.29 -8.08 -13.81
N MET A 99 12.15 -7.50 -13.41
CA MET A 99 11.29 -6.71 -14.31
C MET A 99 11.97 -5.42 -14.81
N LEU A 100 12.70 -4.72 -13.93
CA LEU A 100 13.36 -3.47 -14.29
C LEU A 100 14.78 -3.68 -14.82
N SER A 101 15.32 -4.91 -14.75
CA SER A 101 16.71 -5.23 -15.07
C SER A 101 17.68 -4.35 -14.27
N ILE A 102 17.42 -4.22 -12.97
CA ILE A 102 18.23 -3.44 -12.02
C ILE A 102 18.83 -4.38 -10.96
N SER A 103 19.81 -3.89 -10.20
CA SER A 103 20.38 -4.64 -9.09
C SER A 103 19.39 -4.78 -7.93
N LEU A 104 19.59 -5.82 -7.10
CA LEU A 104 18.81 -6.03 -5.86
C LEU A 104 18.85 -4.81 -4.93
N LEU A 105 19.98 -4.10 -4.90
CA LEU A 105 20.15 -2.91 -4.07
C LEU A 105 19.35 -1.72 -4.63
N GLU A 106 19.33 -1.53 -5.94
CA GLU A 106 18.48 -0.52 -6.59
C GLU A 106 16.99 -0.82 -6.41
N ALA A 107 16.59 -2.10 -6.52
CA ALA A 107 15.22 -2.51 -6.23
C ALA A 107 14.82 -2.20 -4.77
N PHE A 108 15.74 -2.42 -3.82
CA PHE A 108 15.51 -2.09 -2.42
C PHE A 108 15.41 -0.58 -2.17
N MET A 109 16.30 0.21 -2.78
CA MET A 109 16.21 1.68 -2.72
C MET A 109 14.91 2.19 -3.34
N LEU A 110 14.45 1.56 -4.43
CA LEU A 110 13.17 1.86 -5.05
C LEU A 110 12.02 1.56 -4.10
N GLU A 111 11.96 0.40 -3.46
CA GLU A 111 10.94 0.08 -2.45
C GLU A 111 10.90 1.10 -1.31
N VAL A 112 12.08 1.47 -0.77
CA VAL A 112 12.19 2.47 0.30
C VAL A 112 11.71 3.85 -0.18
N ALA A 113 12.09 4.26 -1.38
CA ALA A 113 11.64 5.53 -1.97
C ALA A 113 10.12 5.53 -2.20
N PHE A 114 9.57 4.41 -2.69
CA PHE A 114 8.13 4.21 -2.82
C PHE A 114 7.43 4.34 -1.48
N PHE A 115 7.89 3.63 -0.45
CA PHE A 115 7.32 3.70 0.90
C PHE A 115 7.34 5.12 1.47
N LEU A 116 8.50 5.80 1.37
CA LEU A 116 8.69 7.16 1.85
C LEU A 116 7.84 8.18 1.09
N PHE A 117 7.49 7.93 -0.17
CA PHE A 117 6.60 8.79 -0.95
C PHE A 117 5.11 8.48 -0.68
N PHE A 118 4.74 7.20 -0.67
CA PHE A 118 3.36 6.76 -0.53
C PHE A 118 2.78 7.01 0.86
N LEU A 119 3.59 6.91 1.93
CA LEU A 119 3.16 7.19 3.31
C LEU A 119 2.64 8.63 3.48
N PRO A 120 3.44 9.69 3.25
CA PRO A 120 2.96 11.06 3.35
C PRO A 120 1.89 11.38 2.31
N TYR A 121 1.96 10.81 1.10
CA TYR A 121 0.90 10.95 0.10
C TYR A 121 -0.45 10.42 0.60
N THR A 122 -0.46 9.22 1.18
CA THR A 122 -1.68 8.59 1.72
C THR A 122 -2.23 9.38 2.90
N VAL A 123 -1.36 9.88 3.78
CA VAL A 123 -1.75 10.75 4.90
C VAL A 123 -2.35 12.06 4.37
N ALA A 124 -1.68 12.72 3.42
CA ALA A 124 -2.16 13.97 2.83
C ALA A 124 -3.50 13.78 2.09
N TYR A 125 -3.66 12.69 1.34
CA TYR A 125 -4.89 12.36 0.63
C TYR A 125 -6.05 12.09 1.61
N ASN A 126 -5.81 11.27 2.63
CA ASN A 126 -6.81 11.01 3.67
C ASN A 126 -7.21 12.30 4.39
N TRP A 127 -6.24 13.18 4.69
CA TRP A 127 -6.50 14.46 5.35
C TRP A 127 -7.29 15.43 4.46
N LEU A 128 -6.99 15.48 3.16
CA LEU A 128 -7.74 16.29 2.19
C LEU A 128 -9.18 15.78 2.03
N TRP A 129 -9.35 14.46 1.99
CA TRP A 129 -10.66 13.82 1.90
C TRP A 129 -11.51 14.07 3.14
N ASP A 130 -10.94 13.96 4.34
CA ASP A 130 -11.65 14.28 5.58
C ASP A 130 -12.05 15.77 5.65
N LYS A 131 -11.19 16.68 5.16
CA LYS A 131 -11.50 18.12 5.06
C LYS A 131 -12.60 18.43 4.04
N LEU A 132 -12.60 17.74 2.90
CA LEU A 132 -13.71 17.80 1.93
C LEU A 132 -14.99 17.26 2.54
N ARG A 133 -14.94 16.10 3.20
CA ARG A 133 -16.11 15.49 3.86
C ARG A 133 -16.71 16.40 4.92
N GLN A 134 -15.88 17.07 5.73
CA GLN A 134 -16.35 18.08 6.69
C GLN A 134 -17.08 19.23 5.97
N ARG A 135 -16.52 19.80 4.89
CA ARG A 135 -17.17 20.87 4.12
C ARG A 135 -18.52 20.45 3.52
N TRP A 136 -18.67 19.21 3.08
CA TRP A 136 -19.91 18.69 2.51
C TRP A 136 -20.99 18.42 3.58
N LEU A 137 -20.58 18.00 4.79
CA LEU A 137 -21.50 17.84 5.92
C LEU A 137 -21.96 19.19 6.48
N THR A 138 -21.07 20.19 6.60
CA THR A 138 -21.43 21.53 7.10
C THR A 138 -22.40 22.25 6.18
N ARG A 139 -22.34 22.03 4.85
CA ARG A 139 -23.31 22.60 3.89
C ARG A 139 -24.73 22.06 4.06
N LYS A 140 -24.91 20.81 4.51
CA LYS A 140 -26.25 20.23 4.73
C LYS A 140 -26.91 20.68 6.04
N SER A 141 -26.13 21.16 7.02
CA SER A 141 -26.67 21.64 8.30
C SER A 141 -27.15 23.10 8.26
N CYS A 142 -26.91 23.84 7.16
CA CYS A 142 -27.41 25.21 6.96
C CYS A 142 -28.64 25.28 6.02
N GLN A 143 -29.25 24.13 5.70
CA GLN A 143 -30.50 24.03 4.91
C GLN A 143 -31.61 23.27 5.66
N ALA A 144 -31.52 23.14 6.98
CA ALA A 144 -32.58 22.57 7.82
C ALA A 144 -33.19 23.64 8.71
#